data_AF-A0A7C6TXI6-F1
#
_entry.id   AF-A0A7C6TXI6-F1
#
_cell.length_a   1.000
_cell.length_b   1.000
_cell.length_c   1.000
_cell.angle_alpha   90.00
_cell.angle_beta   90.00
_cell.angle_gamma   90.00
#
_symmetry.space_group_name_H-M   'P 1'
#
loop_
_entity.id
_entity.type
_entity.pdbx_description
1 polymer ?
#
loop_
_entity_poly.entity_id
_entity_poly.type
_entity_poly.pdbx_seq_one_letter_code
_entity_poly.pdbx_strand_id
1 'polypeptide(L)'
;MKLIRKRRNGYALLFAASICLAVWFGVASMLEAVFVFGAVSFISLLLLVRQSRLLYDATLIWDNRILVVSFALISMPDRQIKKDTEETVVSTFGILIGSEIYRWGLNGLHGVRLHTADFDQERMYLTFGDSAQTTRVELLHGITQKQTVLYAAQKLLRETGVKADITGW
;
A
#
# COMPACT_ATOMS: atom_id res chain seq x y z
N MET A 1 -2.71 7.34 -3.43
CA MET A 1 -1.36 7.45 -4.05
C MET A 1 -0.79 8.85 -4.21
N LYS A 2 -1.60 9.89 -4.48
CA LYS A 2 -1.09 11.27 -4.71
C LYS A 2 -0.18 11.76 -3.57
N LEU A 3 -0.54 11.46 -2.32
CA LEU A 3 0.24 11.80 -1.14
C LEU A 3 1.62 11.11 -1.09
N ILE A 4 1.70 9.82 -1.44
CA ILE A 4 2.95 9.05 -1.49
C ILE A 4 3.90 9.68 -2.52
N ARG A 5 3.38 9.98 -3.71
CA ARG A 5 4.15 10.65 -4.78
C ARG A 5 4.63 12.04 -4.36
N LYS A 6 3.77 12.83 -3.71
CA LYS A 6 4.13 14.17 -3.20
C LYS A 6 5.25 14.10 -2.16
N ARG A 7 5.19 13.16 -1.21
CA ARG A 7 6.25 12.96 -0.20
C ARG A 7 7.57 12.54 -0.83
N ARG A 8 7.55 11.58 -1.75
CA ARG A 8 8.74 11.13 -2.51
C ARG A 8 9.41 12.29 -3.24
N ASN A 9 8.62 13.13 -3.93
CA ASN A 9 9.15 14.30 -4.63
C ASN A 9 9.72 15.34 -3.65
N GLY A 10 9.10 15.54 -2.49
CA GLY A 10 9.63 16.39 -1.43
C GLY A 10 11.01 15.93 -0.94
N TYR A 11 11.18 14.63 -0.66
CA TYR A 11 12.48 14.09 -0.25
C TYR A 11 13.53 14.16 -1.36
N ALA A 12 13.13 13.98 -2.63
CA ALA A 12 14.04 14.14 -3.77
C ALA A 12 14.56 15.59 -3.88
N LEU A 13 13.69 16.57 -3.68
CA LEU A 13 14.07 17.98 -3.68
C LEU A 13 15.00 18.32 -2.50
N LEU A 14 14.69 17.85 -1.29
CA LEU A 14 15.54 18.03 -0.11
C LEU A 14 16.92 17.40 -0.30
N PHE A 15 16.98 16.20 -0.88
CA PHE A 15 18.22 15.52 -1.20
C PHE A 15 19.07 16.30 -2.22
N ALA A 16 18.46 16.75 -3.32
CA ALA A 16 19.15 17.55 -4.32
C ALA A 16 19.67 18.88 -3.74
N ALA A 17 18.83 19.59 -2.99
CA ALA A 17 19.21 20.86 -2.36
C ALA A 17 20.34 20.70 -1.34
N SER A 18 20.30 19.65 -0.50
CA SER A 18 21.34 19.39 0.50
C SER A 18 22.68 19.02 -0.13
N ILE A 19 22.69 18.25 -1.22
CA ILE A 19 23.91 17.99 -1.99
C ILE A 19 24.48 19.28 -2.58
N CYS A 20 23.64 20.10 -3.23
CA CYS A 20 24.09 21.36 -3.82
C CYS A 20 24.71 22.29 -2.77
N LEU A 21 24.08 22.39 -1.58
CA LEU A 21 24.60 23.17 -0.46
C LEU A 21 25.91 22.59 0.08
N ALA A 22 26.02 21.27 0.26
CA ALA A 22 27.26 20.64 0.71
C ALA A 22 28.44 20.92 -0.24
N VAL A 23 28.20 20.85 -1.56
CA VAL A 23 29.21 21.17 -2.57
C VAL A 23 29.62 22.65 -2.50
N TRP A 24 28.64 23.55 -2.41
CA TRP A 24 28.90 25.00 -2.30
C TRP A 24 29.73 25.33 -1.06
N PHE A 25 29.37 24.79 0.11
CA PHE A 25 30.13 25.00 1.35
C PHE A 25 31.50 24.33 1.34
N GLY A 26 31.67 23.24 0.58
CA GLY A 26 32.96 22.62 0.34
C GLY A 26 33.91 23.54 -0.43
N VAL A 27 33.41 24.22 -1.47
CA VAL A 27 34.17 25.25 -2.20
C VAL A 27 34.51 26.43 -1.29
N ALA A 28 33.57 26.85 -0.43
CA ALA A 28 33.78 27.90 0.56
C ALA A 28 34.68 27.47 1.75
N SER A 29 35.19 26.24 1.76
CA SER A 29 36.04 25.66 2.83
C SER A 29 35.40 25.68 4.23
N MET A 30 34.08 25.69 4.31
CA MET A 30 33.33 25.67 5.58
C MET A 30 33.02 24.23 5.99
N LEU A 31 34.00 23.53 6.55
CA LEU A 31 33.92 22.09 6.84
C LEU A 31 32.74 21.72 7.76
N GLU A 32 32.43 22.52 8.77
CA GLU A 32 31.28 22.27 9.67
C GLU A 32 29.96 22.21 8.89
N ALA A 33 29.74 23.15 7.98
CA ALA A 33 28.55 23.17 7.13
C ALA A 33 28.51 21.97 6.17
N VAL A 34 29.66 21.57 5.60
CA VAL A 34 29.76 20.37 4.75
C VAL A 34 29.30 19.12 5.51
N PHE A 35 29.76 18.93 6.75
CA PHE A 35 29.33 17.79 7.57
C PHE A 35 27.83 17.81 7.87
N VAL A 36 27.28 18.97 8.23
CA VAL A 36 25.84 19.12 8.49
C VAL A 36 25.02 18.78 7.26
N PHE A 37 25.32 19.38 6.10
CA PHE A 37 24.58 19.11 4.87
C PHE A 37 24.83 17.71 4.32
N GLY A 38 25.99 17.11 4.57
CA GLY A 38 26.26 15.70 4.30
C GLY A 38 25.34 14.77 5.09
N ALA A 39 25.18 15.02 6.39
CA ALA A 39 24.26 14.24 7.24
C ALA A 39 22.79 14.43 6.80
N VAL A 40 22.38 15.65 6.46
CA VAL A 40 21.03 15.92 5.91
C VAL A 40 20.81 15.20 4.58
N SER A 41 21.81 15.18 3.71
CA SER A 41 21.76 14.46 2.42
C SER A 41 21.58 12.96 2.67
N PHE A 42 22.33 12.38 3.59
CA PHE A 42 22.23 10.97 3.95
C PHE A 42 20.84 10.61 4.50
N ILE A 43 20.31 11.40 5.44
CA ILE A 43 18.96 11.20 5.99
C ILE A 43 17.89 11.33 4.89
N SER A 44 18.02 12.35 4.03
CA SER A 44 17.09 12.57 2.92
C SER A 44 17.11 11.41 1.92
N LEU A 45 18.28 10.83 1.65
CA LEU A 45 18.42 9.64 0.81
C LEU A 45 17.70 8.43 1.42
N LEU A 46 17.88 8.17 2.72
CA LEU A 46 17.19 7.06 3.40
C LEU A 46 15.66 7.22 3.33
N LEU A 47 15.16 8.42 3.56
CA LEU A 47 13.72 8.73 3.45
C LEU A 47 13.22 8.58 2.01
N LEU A 48 14.01 9.02 1.02
CA LEU A 48 13.70 8.89 -0.40
C LEU A 48 13.63 7.42 -0.83
N VAL A 49 14.58 6.58 -0.41
CA VAL A 49 14.58 5.14 -0.68
C VAL A 49 13.35 4.49 -0.05
N ARG A 50 13.06 4.81 1.21
CA ARG A 50 11.87 4.28 1.92
C ARG A 50 10.57 4.65 1.21
N GLN A 51 10.39 5.90 0.81
CA GLN A 51 9.20 6.33 0.07
C GLN A 51 9.14 5.77 -1.35
N SER A 52 10.28 5.57 -2.01
CA SER A 52 10.30 4.96 -3.34
C SER A 52 9.86 3.50 -3.30
N ARG A 53 10.25 2.75 -2.26
CA ARG A 53 9.73 1.39 -2.02
C ARG A 53 8.23 1.38 -1.74
N LEU A 54 7.74 2.30 -0.91
CA LEU A 54 6.29 2.43 -0.66
C LEU A 54 5.51 2.76 -1.94
N LEU A 55 6.06 3.63 -2.80
CA LEU A 55 5.45 3.94 -4.10
C LEU A 55 5.46 2.72 -5.02
N TYR A 56 6.55 1.96 -5.05
CA TYR A 56 6.64 0.71 -5.81
C TYR A 56 5.58 -0.30 -5.37
N ASP A 57 5.44 -0.54 -4.06
CA ASP A 57 4.41 -1.44 -3.51
C ASP A 57 3.00 -0.95 -3.89
N ALA A 58 2.72 0.36 -3.79
CA ALA A 58 1.44 0.94 -4.17
C ALA A 58 1.16 0.77 -5.67
N THR A 59 2.17 0.98 -6.51
CA THR A 59 2.07 0.78 -7.96
C THR A 59 1.82 -0.68 -8.30
N LEU A 60 2.50 -1.63 -7.64
CA LEU A 60 2.29 -3.05 -7.88
C LEU A 60 0.85 -3.48 -7.57
N ILE A 61 0.29 -3.02 -6.45
CA ILE A 61 -1.11 -3.28 -6.07
C ILE A 61 -2.07 -2.65 -7.09
N TRP A 62 -1.75 -1.46 -7.57
CA TRP A 62 -2.59 -0.78 -8.56
C TRP A 62 -2.55 -1.43 -9.94
N ASP A 63 -1.38 -1.84 -10.41
CA ASP A 63 -1.28 -2.43 -11.75
C ASP A 63 -1.91 -3.84 -11.78
N ASN A 64 -2.03 -4.49 -10.62
CA ASN A 64 -2.64 -5.82 -10.46
C ASN A 64 -4.01 -5.76 -9.74
N ARG A 65 -4.86 -4.80 -10.11
CA ARG A 65 -6.21 -4.60 -9.56
C ARG A 65 -7.10 -5.82 -9.80
N ILE A 66 -7.58 -6.46 -8.74
CA ILE A 66 -8.67 -7.45 -8.79
C ILE A 66 -10.02 -6.72 -8.72
N LEU A 67 -10.16 -5.85 -7.72
CA LEU A 67 -11.39 -5.12 -7.45
C LEU A 67 -11.07 -3.68 -7.05
N VAL A 68 -11.86 -2.74 -7.56
CA VAL A 68 -11.81 -1.33 -7.16
C VAL A 68 -13.14 -1.00 -6.49
N VAL A 69 -13.07 -0.45 -5.30
CA VAL A 69 -14.21 -0.16 -4.44
C VAL A 69 -14.14 1.28 -3.98
N SER A 70 -15.26 2.01 -4.07
CA SER A 70 -15.33 3.42 -3.68
C SER A 70 -15.42 3.64 -2.16
N PHE A 71 -15.65 2.60 -1.38
CA PHE A 71 -15.80 2.69 0.08
C PHE A 71 -15.22 1.48 0.82
N ALA A 72 -14.22 1.70 1.67
CA ALA A 72 -13.75 0.67 2.60
C ALA A 72 -13.98 1.10 4.03
N LEU A 73 -14.54 0.19 4.82
CA LEU A 73 -14.68 0.37 6.26
C LEU A 73 -13.87 -0.72 6.93
N ILE A 74 -12.59 -0.44 7.15
CA ILE A 74 -11.69 -1.40 7.77
C ILE A 74 -12.03 -1.47 9.26
N SER A 75 -12.55 -2.61 9.70
CA SER A 75 -12.57 -2.98 11.12
C SER A 75 -11.39 -3.92 11.38
N MET A 76 -10.31 -3.40 11.99
CA MET A 76 -9.20 -4.22 12.48
C MET A 76 -9.32 -4.39 14.00
N PRO A 77 -8.86 -5.52 14.57
CA PRO A 77 -8.81 -5.68 16.03
C PRO A 77 -8.03 -4.57 16.75
N ASP A 78 -7.00 -4.01 16.09
CA ASP A 78 -6.04 -3.05 16.68
C ASP A 78 -6.16 -1.61 16.11
N ARG A 79 -7.10 -1.36 15.20
CA ARG A 79 -7.23 -0.04 14.55
C ARG A 79 -8.69 0.30 14.31
N GLN A 80 -9.14 1.39 14.95
CA GLN A 80 -10.50 1.90 14.81
C GLN A 80 -10.84 2.18 13.35
N ILE A 81 -12.13 2.00 13.06
CA ILE A 81 -12.83 2.28 11.81
C ILE A 81 -12.35 3.61 11.23
N LYS A 82 -11.55 3.55 10.16
CA LYS A 82 -11.19 4.72 9.38
C LYS A 82 -12.09 4.78 8.16
N LYS A 83 -13.03 5.71 8.17
CA LYS A 83 -13.89 6.01 7.02
C LYS A 83 -13.06 6.82 6.02
N ASP A 84 -12.28 6.14 5.19
CA ASP A 84 -11.60 6.80 4.07
C ASP A 84 -12.55 6.79 2.87
N THR A 85 -12.88 7.98 2.38
CA THR A 85 -13.62 8.21 1.13
C THR A 85 -12.74 8.05 -0.13
N GLU A 86 -11.48 7.66 0.04
CA GLU A 86 -10.55 7.40 -1.06
C GLU A 86 -10.79 6.01 -1.67
N GLU A 87 -10.59 5.89 -2.99
CA GLU A 87 -10.69 4.62 -3.71
C GLU A 87 -9.85 3.53 -3.03
N THR A 88 -10.50 2.40 -2.77
CA THR A 88 -9.87 1.19 -2.25
C THR A 88 -9.63 0.21 -3.37
N VAL A 89 -8.39 -0.23 -3.48
CA VAL A 89 -7.98 -1.21 -4.48
C VAL A 89 -7.59 -2.50 -3.78
N VAL A 90 -8.24 -3.59 -4.17
CA VAL A 90 -7.86 -4.96 -3.80
C VAL A 90 -7.09 -5.58 -4.96
N SER A 91 -5.96 -6.20 -4.64
CA SER A 91 -5.02 -6.80 -5.58
C SER A 91 -4.50 -8.13 -5.05
N THR A 92 -3.89 -8.88 -5.95
CA THR A 92 -3.08 -10.07 -5.64
C THR A 92 -1.95 -9.79 -4.66
N PHE A 93 -1.45 -8.56 -4.61
CA PHE A 93 -0.33 -8.18 -3.73
C PHE A 93 -0.74 -7.39 -2.48
N GLY A 94 -2.04 -7.18 -2.26
CA GLY A 94 -2.50 -6.42 -1.10
C GLY A 94 -3.73 -5.56 -1.33
N ILE A 95 -4.01 -4.70 -0.35
CA ILE A 95 -5.00 -3.64 -0.41
C ILE A 95 -4.29 -2.29 -0.35
N LEU A 96 -4.70 -1.38 -1.22
CA LEU A 96 -4.35 0.03 -1.17
C LEU A 96 -5.58 0.85 -0.81
N ILE A 97 -5.52 1.57 0.30
CA ILE A 97 -6.60 2.44 0.80
C ILE A 97 -6.00 3.83 0.94
N GLY A 98 -6.23 4.65 -0.07
CA GLY A 98 -5.64 5.97 -0.17
C GLY A 98 -4.10 6.00 -0.20
N SER A 99 -3.46 6.17 0.96
CA SER A 99 -2.00 6.09 1.13
C SER A 99 -1.53 4.95 2.02
N GLU A 100 -2.46 4.17 2.56
CA GLU A 100 -2.19 3.01 3.40
C GLU A 100 -2.12 1.76 2.54
N ILE A 101 -1.14 0.90 2.83
CA ILE A 101 -0.86 -0.32 2.07
C ILE A 101 -0.88 -1.49 3.04
N TYR A 102 -1.74 -2.46 2.77
CA TYR A 102 -1.79 -3.74 3.46
C TYR A 102 -1.25 -4.80 2.52
N ARG A 103 -0.10 -5.36 2.85
CA ARG A 103 0.69 -6.20 1.94
C ARG A 103 0.39 -7.68 2.19
N TRP A 104 0.18 -8.43 1.12
CA TRP A 104 0.28 -9.89 1.10
C TRP A 104 0.88 -10.36 -0.23
N GLY A 105 1.34 -11.60 -0.32
CA GLY A 105 1.82 -12.16 -1.58
C GLY A 105 3.14 -11.57 -2.12
N LEU A 106 3.76 -10.61 -1.41
CA LEU A 106 4.99 -9.92 -1.84
C LEU A 106 6.29 -10.66 -1.46
N ASN A 107 6.28 -11.52 -0.44
CA ASN A 107 7.48 -12.22 0.06
C ASN A 107 7.43 -13.74 -0.19
N GLY A 108 6.67 -14.18 -1.19
CA GLY A 108 6.55 -15.59 -1.55
C GLY A 108 6.11 -16.46 -0.38
N LEU A 109 6.78 -17.61 -0.18
CA LEU A 109 6.35 -18.61 0.79
C LEU A 109 6.43 -18.15 2.26
N HIS A 110 7.31 -17.21 2.58
CA HIS A 110 7.58 -16.74 3.94
C HIS A 110 6.85 -15.42 4.27
N GLY A 111 6.04 -14.92 3.35
CA GLY A 111 5.29 -13.70 3.50
C GLY A 111 3.91 -13.88 4.09
N VAL A 112 3.31 -12.77 4.49
CA VAL A 112 1.88 -12.65 4.73
C VAL A 112 1.11 -13.09 3.49
N ARG A 113 0.11 -13.96 3.67
CA ARG A 113 -0.73 -14.50 2.59
C ARG A 113 -2.18 -14.18 2.82
N LEU A 114 -2.93 -14.10 1.73
CA LEU A 114 -4.38 -14.14 1.78
C LEU A 114 -4.80 -15.57 2.10
N HIS A 115 -5.67 -15.74 3.11
CA HIS A 115 -6.18 -17.04 3.56
C HIS A 115 -7.62 -17.26 3.13
N THR A 116 -8.49 -16.28 3.36
CA THR A 116 -9.90 -16.37 3.01
C THR A 116 -10.37 -15.08 2.35
N ALA A 117 -11.35 -15.23 1.46
CA ALA A 117 -12.07 -14.15 0.81
C ALA A 117 -13.55 -14.49 0.83
N ASP A 118 -14.37 -13.67 1.46
CA ASP A 118 -15.82 -13.88 1.53
C ASP A 118 -16.52 -12.67 0.92
N PHE A 119 -17.51 -12.91 0.07
CA PHE A 119 -18.37 -11.89 -0.52
C PHE A 119 -19.79 -12.09 -0.04
N ASP A 120 -20.35 -11.03 0.52
CA ASP A 120 -21.76 -10.88 0.82
C ASP A 120 -22.40 -9.89 -0.18
N GLN A 121 -23.71 -9.64 -0.06
CA GLN A 121 -24.43 -8.70 -0.92
C GLN A 121 -23.88 -7.27 -0.82
N GLU A 122 -23.40 -6.86 0.35
CA GLU A 122 -22.91 -5.50 0.60
C GLU A 122 -21.40 -5.42 0.88
N ARG A 123 -20.79 -6.53 1.33
CA ARG A 123 -19.49 -6.54 2.00
C ARG A 123 -18.55 -7.61 1.47
N MET A 124 -17.26 -7.31 1.49
CA MET A 124 -16.18 -8.25 1.22
C MET A 124 -15.30 -8.35 2.46
N TYR A 125 -15.02 -9.58 2.88
CA TYR A 125 -14.13 -9.90 3.97
C TYR A 125 -12.87 -10.55 3.45
N LEU A 126 -11.71 -10.05 3.87
CA LEU A 126 -10.41 -10.60 3.50
C LEU A 126 -9.61 -10.90 4.75
N THR A 127 -9.28 -12.17 4.95
CA THR A 127 -8.39 -12.57 6.05
C THR A 127 -7.02 -12.86 5.50
N PHE A 128 -6.01 -12.16 5.99
CA PHE A 128 -4.62 -12.36 5.59
C PHE A 128 -3.71 -12.38 6.82
N GLY A 129 -2.59 -13.08 6.71
CA GLY A 129 -1.70 -13.26 7.85
C GLY A 129 -0.53 -14.17 7.54
N ASP A 130 0.22 -14.46 8.59
CA ASP A 130 1.16 -15.57 8.63
C ASP A 130 0.73 -16.58 9.69
N SER A 131 1.57 -17.56 9.99
CA SER A 131 1.30 -18.58 11.00
C SER A 131 1.17 -18.03 12.43
N ALA A 132 1.65 -16.82 12.70
CA ALA A 132 1.63 -16.21 14.02
C ALA A 132 0.45 -15.26 14.21
N GLN A 133 0.07 -14.51 13.17
CA GLN A 133 -1.00 -13.52 13.28
C GLN A 133 -1.83 -13.42 11.99
N THR A 134 -3.16 -13.48 12.16
CA THR A 134 -4.13 -13.22 11.10
C THR A 134 -4.88 -11.93 11.36
N THR A 135 -5.15 -11.20 10.29
CA THR A 135 -5.86 -9.92 10.28
C THR A 135 -7.03 -10.02 9.30
N ARG A 136 -8.22 -9.59 9.72
CA ARG A 136 -9.41 -9.54 8.86
C ARG A 136 -9.71 -8.09 8.49
N VAL A 137 -9.89 -7.84 7.20
CA VAL A 137 -10.33 -6.56 6.66
C VAL A 137 -11.74 -6.71 6.10
N GLU A 138 -12.57 -5.72 6.40
CA GLU A 138 -13.91 -5.57 5.86
C GLU A 138 -13.95 -4.40 4.87
N LEU A 139 -14.60 -4.61 3.73
CA LEU A 139 -14.74 -3.64 2.65
C LEU A 139 -16.21 -3.56 2.22
N LEU A 140 -16.80 -2.37 2.09
CA LEU A 140 -18.16 -2.25 1.53
C LEU A 140 -18.05 -2.05 0.02
N HIS A 141 -18.28 -3.10 -0.75
CA HIS A 141 -18.01 -3.02 -2.18
C HIS A 141 -19.09 -2.28 -2.97
N GLY A 142 -20.32 -2.16 -2.46
CA GLY A 142 -21.42 -1.44 -3.14
C GLY A 142 -21.74 -1.98 -4.54
N ILE A 143 -21.31 -3.21 -4.83
CA ILE A 143 -21.52 -3.88 -6.11
C ILE A 143 -22.98 -4.26 -6.16
N THR A 144 -23.66 -3.91 -7.25
CA THR A 144 -25.08 -4.26 -7.46
C THR A 144 -25.25 -5.42 -8.44
N GLN A 145 -24.22 -5.72 -9.24
CA GLN A 145 -24.25 -6.75 -10.27
C GLN A 145 -23.49 -7.99 -9.81
N LYS A 146 -24.19 -9.12 -9.66
CA LYS A 146 -23.61 -10.43 -9.30
C LYS A 146 -22.46 -10.84 -10.21
N GLN A 147 -22.54 -10.50 -11.50
CA GLN A 147 -21.50 -10.83 -12.48
C GLN A 147 -20.13 -10.21 -12.15
N THR A 148 -20.11 -9.00 -11.57
CA THR A 148 -18.88 -8.32 -11.15
C THR A 148 -18.24 -9.05 -9.96
N VAL A 149 -19.06 -9.55 -9.02
CA VAL A 149 -18.60 -10.37 -7.90
C VAL A 149 -18.00 -11.68 -8.40
N LEU A 150 -18.70 -12.37 -9.32
CA LEU A 150 -18.21 -13.62 -9.91
C LEU A 150 -16.89 -13.43 -10.66
N TYR A 151 -16.75 -12.34 -11.41
CA TYR A 151 -15.50 -12.00 -12.10
C TYR A 151 -14.36 -11.74 -11.10
N ALA A 152 -14.62 -10.95 -10.05
CA ALA A 152 -13.63 -10.67 -9.01
C ALA A 152 -13.21 -11.94 -8.27
N ALA A 153 -14.16 -12.80 -7.89
CA ALA A 153 -13.91 -14.09 -7.25
C ALA A 153 -13.07 -15.03 -8.13
N GLN A 154 -13.40 -15.12 -9.43
CA GLN A 154 -12.64 -15.94 -10.37
C GLN A 154 -11.21 -15.40 -10.56
N LYS A 155 -11.06 -14.08 -10.65
CA LYS A 155 -9.74 -13.44 -10.76
C LYS A 155 -8.91 -13.66 -9.50
N LEU A 156 -9.52 -13.53 -8.32
CA LEU A 156 -8.90 -13.78 -7.03
C LEU A 156 -8.40 -15.22 -6.92
N LEU A 157 -9.21 -16.21 -7.32
CA LEU A 157 -8.78 -17.61 -7.37
C LEU A 157 -7.61 -17.83 -8.33
N ARG A 158 -7.65 -17.25 -9.53
CA ARG A 158 -6.58 -17.42 -10.53
C ARG A 158 -5.25 -16.83 -10.09
N GLU A 159 -5.28 -15.66 -9.44
CA GLU A 159 -4.05 -14.92 -9.11
C GLU A 159 -3.51 -15.25 -7.70
N THR A 160 -4.37 -15.59 -6.75
CA THR A 160 -3.96 -15.87 -5.35
C THR A 160 -4.09 -17.33 -4.95
N GLY A 161 -4.84 -18.14 -5.72
CA GLY A 161 -5.21 -19.51 -5.34
C GLY A 161 -6.30 -19.61 -4.27
N VAL A 162 -6.76 -18.48 -3.70
CA VAL A 162 -7.81 -18.45 -2.68
C VAL A 162 -9.18 -18.47 -3.36
N LYS A 163 -10.00 -19.47 -3.03
CA LYS A 163 -11.38 -19.52 -3.49
C LYS A 163 -12.22 -18.56 -2.64
N ALA A 164 -12.93 -17.66 -3.31
CA ALA A 164 -13.86 -16.79 -2.61
C ALA A 164 -15.20 -17.50 -2.33
N ASP A 165 -15.70 -17.40 -1.11
CA ASP A 165 -17.06 -17.82 -0.77
C ASP A 165 -18.03 -16.67 -1.08
N ILE A 166 -19.20 -16.99 -1.63
CA ILE A 166 -20.19 -16.00 -2.07
C ILE A 166 -21.53 -16.33 -1.43
N THR A 167 -21.99 -15.47 -0.53
CA THR A 167 -23.25 -15.59 0.20
C THR A 167 -24.19 -14.44 -0.17
N GLY A 168 -25.50 -14.66 -0.12
CA GLY A 168 -26.48 -13.57 -0.25
C GLY A 168 -26.69 -13.01 -1.67
N TRP A 169 -26.33 -13.75 -2.72
CA TRP A 169 -26.40 -13.33 -4.13
C TRP A 169 -27.24 -14.24 -5.03
#